data_AF-A0A917Z2J6-F1
#
_entry.id   AF-A0A917Z2J6-F1
#
_cell.length_a   1.000
_cell.length_b   1.000
_cell.length_c   1.000
_cell.angle_alpha   90.00
_cell.angle_beta   90.00
_cell.angle_gamma   90.00
#
_symmetry.space_group_name_H-M   'P 1'
#
loop_
_entity.id
_entity.type
_entity.pdbx_description
1 polymer ?
#
loop_
_entity_poly.entity_id
_entity_poly.type
_entity_poly.pdbx_seq_one_letter_code
_entity_poly.pdbx_strand_id
1 'polypeptide(L)'
;MSQVKSLLLLSVLLSSAVHALPEQCLQDPARTQPCPHLIYKQVSLSEPQGKAVKQLLCVCLSDFADLQTPATTDAQRIHQKMRLKSLSAQLNMSEQDLLEAIRY
;
A
#
# COMPACT_ATOMS: atom_id res chain seq x y z
N MET A 1 31.37 45.26 -35.75
CA MET A 1 31.90 44.27 -34.79
C MET A 1 31.05 44.39 -33.53
N SER A 2 30.42 43.38 -32.94
CA SER A 2 30.14 42.00 -33.33
C SER A 2 28.98 41.57 -32.42
N GLN A 3 27.93 41.00 -33.01
CA GLN A 3 26.87 40.28 -32.32
C GLN A 3 27.50 39.11 -31.54
N VAL A 4 27.18 38.96 -30.26
CA VAL A 4 27.46 37.76 -29.46
C VAL A 4 26.09 37.35 -28.89
N LYS A 5 25.25 36.57 -29.58
CA LYS A 5 25.33 35.11 -29.85
C LYS A 5 25.94 34.32 -28.69
N SER A 6 25.08 33.96 -27.73
CA SER A 6 25.05 32.66 -27.01
C SER A 6 24.07 32.82 -25.85
N LEU A 7 22.79 32.48 -25.98
CA LEU A 7 22.23 31.12 -26.06
C LEU A 7 22.75 30.14 -24.99
N LEU A 8 22.79 30.56 -23.72
CA LEU A 8 22.87 29.70 -22.54
C LEU A 8 22.09 30.44 -21.44
N LEU A 9 21.10 29.93 -20.71
CA LEU A 9 20.89 28.57 -20.24
C LEU A 9 19.39 28.23 -20.29
N LEU A 10 19.00 27.38 -21.25
CA LEU A 10 17.73 26.65 -21.22
C LEU A 10 18.01 25.28 -20.59
N SER A 11 18.28 25.25 -19.29
CA SER A 11 18.62 24.00 -18.61
C SER A 11 18.19 24.09 -17.15
N VAL A 12 16.98 23.63 -16.85
CA VAL A 12 16.64 22.59 -15.85
C VAL A 12 15.13 22.38 -15.93
N LEU A 13 14.69 21.57 -16.89
CA LEU A 13 13.39 20.88 -16.83
C LEU A 13 13.67 19.39 -16.94
N LEU A 14 14.49 18.87 -16.02
CA LEU A 14 14.47 17.45 -15.69
C LEU A 14 13.75 17.32 -14.35
N SER A 15 12.43 17.48 -14.39
CA SER A 15 11.57 16.94 -13.34
C SER A 15 11.67 15.43 -13.48
N SER A 16 12.61 14.81 -12.76
CA SER A 16 12.59 13.37 -12.57
C SER A 16 11.21 13.01 -12.03
N ALA A 17 10.46 12.21 -12.78
CA ALA A 17 9.32 11.49 -12.24
C ALA A 17 9.87 10.54 -11.17
N VAL A 18 10.06 11.05 -9.96
CA VAL A 18 10.19 10.23 -8.77
C VAL A 18 8.84 9.54 -8.71
N HIS A 19 8.79 8.26 -9.11
CA HIS A 19 7.69 7.41 -8.72
C HIS A 19 7.73 7.41 -7.20
N ALA A 20 6.90 8.26 -6.59
CA ALA A 20 6.81 8.35 -5.16
C ALA A 20 6.49 6.94 -4.68
N LEU A 21 7.42 6.35 -3.91
CA LEU A 21 7.08 5.20 -3.07
C LEU A 21 5.77 5.54 -2.37
N PRO A 22 4.79 4.62 -2.32
CA PRO A 22 3.49 4.92 -1.70
C PRO A 22 3.74 5.60 -0.36
N GLU A 23 3.22 6.83 -0.20
CA GLU A 23 3.57 7.68 0.95
C GLU A 23 3.19 7.03 2.27
N GLN A 24 2.26 6.07 2.24
CA GLN A 24 1.82 5.28 3.38
C GLN A 24 1.73 3.80 2.99
N CYS A 25 2.39 2.96 3.78
CA CYS A 25 2.24 1.52 3.67
C CYS A 25 0.96 1.05 4.33
N LEU A 26 0.40 -0.05 3.84
CA LEU A 26 -0.67 -0.75 4.52
C LEU A 26 -0.13 -1.32 5.83
N GLN A 27 -0.59 -0.77 6.94
CA GLN A 27 -0.18 -1.10 8.30
C GLN A 27 -1.42 -1.08 9.20
N ASP A 28 -1.36 -1.74 10.36
CA ASP A 28 -2.41 -1.56 11.37
C ASP A 28 -2.40 -0.11 11.86
N PRO A 29 -3.53 0.62 11.82
CA PRO A 29 -3.61 1.98 12.35
C PRO A 29 -3.20 2.12 13.83
N ALA A 30 -3.25 1.03 14.60
CA ALA A 30 -2.79 1.01 16.00
C ALA A 30 -1.26 0.90 16.16
N ARG A 31 -0.49 0.73 15.07
CA ARG A 31 0.97 0.59 15.12
C ARG A 31 1.63 1.87 15.62
N THR A 32 2.50 1.73 16.62
CA THR A 32 3.31 2.83 17.19
C THR A 32 4.81 2.66 16.98
N GLN A 33 5.26 1.46 16.61
CA GLN A 33 6.67 1.11 16.40
C GLN A 33 6.96 0.86 14.91
N PRO A 34 8.22 1.01 14.47
CA PRO A 34 8.62 0.68 13.10
C PRO A 34 8.23 -0.74 12.68
N CYS A 35 7.86 -0.93 11.42
CA CYS A 35 7.50 -2.25 10.90
C CYS A 35 8.72 -3.17 10.83
N PRO A 36 8.72 -4.34 11.51
CA PRO A 36 9.82 -5.29 11.41
C PRO A 36 9.81 -6.02 10.07
N HIS A 37 8.64 -6.24 9.46
CA HIS A 37 8.47 -7.03 8.23
C HIS A 37 7.76 -6.22 7.14
N LEU A 38 8.45 -5.20 6.63
CA LEU A 38 7.97 -4.37 5.53
C LEU A 38 8.30 -5.04 4.19
N ILE A 39 7.28 -5.23 3.34
CA ILE A 39 7.46 -5.73 1.98
C ILE A 39 6.86 -4.77 0.97
N TYR A 40 7.34 -4.84 -0.28
CA TYR A 40 6.75 -4.18 -1.44
C TYR A 40 6.31 -5.27 -2.42
N LYS A 41 5.04 -5.23 -2.84
CA LYS A 41 4.52 -6.21 -3.80
C LYS A 41 3.50 -5.61 -4.73
N GLN A 42 3.34 -6.24 -5.89
CA GLN A 42 2.25 -5.91 -6.81
C GLN A 42 0.98 -6.61 -6.35
N VAL A 43 -0.10 -5.85 -6.21
CA VAL A 43 -1.44 -6.35 -5.85
C VAL A 43 -2.45 -5.92 -6.90
N SER A 44 -3.53 -6.68 -7.06
CA SER A 44 -4.66 -6.29 -7.91
C SER A 44 -5.81 -5.86 -7.01
N LEU A 45 -6.05 -4.55 -6.89
CA LEU A 45 -7.15 -4.02 -6.06
C LEU A 45 -8.26 -3.47 -6.94
N SER A 46 -9.46 -3.44 -6.38
CA SER A 46 -10.66 -2.93 -7.05
C SER A 46 -10.69 -1.40 -7.04
N GLU A 47 -10.87 -0.78 -8.21
CA GLU A 47 -11.22 0.63 -8.30
C GLU A 47 -12.72 0.86 -8.04
N PRO A 48 -13.15 2.11 -7.74
CA PRO A 48 -14.56 2.44 -7.55
C PRO A 48 -15.49 2.04 -8.71
N GLN A 49 -14.94 1.91 -9.92
CA GLN A 49 -15.67 1.45 -11.12
C GLN A 49 -15.67 -0.08 -11.30
N GLY A 50 -15.20 -0.84 -10.31
CA GLY A 50 -15.15 -2.31 -10.31
C GLY A 50 -14.06 -2.93 -11.18
N LYS A 51 -13.15 -2.12 -11.74
CA LYS A 51 -12.00 -2.63 -12.50
C LYS A 51 -10.85 -2.96 -11.55
N ALA A 52 -10.27 -4.14 -11.71
CA ALA A 52 -9.06 -4.51 -10.98
C ALA A 52 -7.84 -3.81 -11.60
N VAL A 53 -7.08 -3.10 -10.78
CA VAL A 53 -5.86 -2.39 -11.18
C VAL A 53 -4.66 -2.95 -10.42
N LYS A 54 -3.61 -3.26 -11.18
CA LYS A 54 -2.32 -3.67 -10.62
C LYS A 54 -1.59 -2.45 -10.08
N GLN A 55 -1.22 -2.49 -8.81
CA GLN A 55 -0.47 -1.42 -8.16
C GLN A 55 0.63 -1.98 -7.29
N LEU A 56 1.72 -1.23 -7.16
CA LEU A 56 2.78 -1.52 -6.20
C LEU A 56 2.34 -1.01 -4.83
N LEU A 57 2.21 -1.91 -3.87
CA LEU A 57 1.82 -1.62 -2.50
C LEU A 57 2.94 -2.03 -1.54
N CYS A 58 3.23 -1.19 -0.54
CA CYS A 58 3.99 -1.64 0.62
C CYS A 58 3.07 -2.07 1.76
N VAL A 59 3.43 -3.16 2.45
CA VAL A 59 2.63 -3.79 3.50
C VAL A 59 3.52 -4.16 4.67
N CYS A 60 3.07 -3.90 5.89
CA CYS A 60 3.67 -4.48 7.09
C CYS A 60 3.05 -5.83 7.40
N LEU A 61 3.64 -6.93 6.93
CA LEU A 61 3.02 -8.26 7.05
C LEU A 61 2.76 -8.69 8.50
N SER A 62 3.61 -8.27 9.44
CA SER A 62 3.46 -8.60 10.86
C SER A 62 2.18 -8.04 11.48
N ASP A 63 1.61 -6.97 10.94
CA ASP A 63 0.37 -6.36 11.45
C ASP A 63 -0.87 -7.22 11.21
N PHE A 64 -0.77 -8.14 10.25
CA PHE A 64 -1.88 -8.95 9.77
C PHE A 64 -1.62 -10.46 9.94
N ALA A 65 -0.68 -10.83 10.81
CA ALA A 65 -0.28 -12.23 10.99
C ALA A 65 -1.45 -13.12 11.44
N ASP A 66 -2.32 -12.58 12.30
CA ASP A 66 -3.50 -13.28 12.80
C ASP A 66 -4.55 -13.56 11.71
N LEU A 67 -4.58 -12.75 10.65
CA LEU A 67 -5.46 -12.92 9.49
C LEU A 67 -4.87 -13.83 8.41
N GLN A 68 -3.57 -14.13 8.46
CA GLN A 68 -2.90 -15.02 7.50
C GLN A 68 -3.03 -16.50 7.89
N THR A 69 -3.15 -16.79 9.19
CA THR A 69 -3.31 -18.16 9.69
C THR A 69 -4.78 -18.55 9.76
N PRO A 70 -5.21 -19.69 9.17
CA PRO A 70 -6.58 -20.16 9.32
C PRO A 70 -6.94 -20.40 10.79
N ALA A 71 -8.10 -19.89 11.21
CA ALA A 71 -8.63 -20.16 12.54
C ALA A 71 -8.95 -21.65 12.75
N THR A 72 -8.53 -22.22 13.87
CA THR A 72 -8.76 -23.62 14.24
C THR A 72 -9.93 -23.80 15.20
N THR A 73 -10.49 -22.71 15.73
CA THR A 73 -11.62 -22.70 16.67
C THR A 73 -12.67 -21.67 16.29
N ASP A 74 -13.88 -21.86 16.79
CA ASP A 74 -15.02 -20.95 16.57
C ASP A 74 -14.74 -19.54 17.09
N ALA A 75 -14.14 -19.44 18.27
CA ALA A 75 -13.74 -18.17 18.87
C ALA A 75 -12.73 -17.42 18.00
N GLN A 76 -11.72 -18.11 17.46
CA GLN A 76 -10.75 -17.51 16.54
C GLN A 76 -11.39 -17.06 15.23
N ARG A 77 -12.33 -17.85 14.66
CA ARG A 77 -13.05 -17.45 13.43
C ARG A 77 -13.82 -16.15 13.64
N ILE A 78 -14.51 -16.02 14.77
CA ILE A 78 -15.25 -14.81 15.13
C ILE A 78 -14.28 -13.64 15.30
N HIS A 79 -13.18 -13.84 16.03
CA HIS A 79 -12.16 -12.81 16.24
C HIS A 79 -11.57 -12.30 14.91
N GLN A 80 -11.12 -13.20 14.04
CA GLN A 80 -10.58 -12.84 12.72
C GLN A 80 -11.60 -12.09 11.86
N LYS A 81 -12.87 -12.51 11.86
CA LYS A 81 -13.93 -11.82 11.12
C LYS A 81 -14.15 -10.39 11.62
N MET A 82 -14.23 -10.21 12.94
CA MET A 82 -14.40 -8.88 13.53
C MET A 82 -13.18 -7.99 13.29
N ARG A 83 -11.99 -8.58 13.37
CA ARG A 83 -10.71 -7.91 13.10
C ARG A 83 -10.62 -7.45 11.65
N LEU A 84 -10.93 -8.32 10.69
CA LEU A 84 -10.96 -7.99 9.27
C LEU A 84 -11.92 -6.84 8.98
N LYS A 85 -13.14 -6.90 9.53
CA LYS A 85 -14.16 -5.85 9.37
C LYS A 85 -13.74 -4.50 9.99
N SER A 86 -13.05 -4.55 11.13
CA SER A 86 -12.56 -3.34 11.79
C SER A 86 -11.42 -2.70 10.98
N LEU A 87 -10.47 -3.50 10.51
CA LEU A 87 -9.36 -3.01 9.69
C LEU A 87 -9.84 -2.47 8.35
N SER A 88 -10.76 -3.16 7.67
CA SER A 88 -11.33 -2.71 6.40
C SER A 88 -11.98 -1.33 6.52
N ALA A 89 -12.73 -1.10 7.60
CA ALA A 89 -13.32 0.20 7.90
C ALA A 89 -12.26 1.29 8.20
N GLN A 90 -11.27 0.99 9.04
CA GLN A 90 -10.25 1.98 9.42
C GLN A 90 -9.31 2.35 8.26
N LEU A 91 -9.05 1.39 7.37
CA LEU A 91 -8.18 1.55 6.19
C LEU A 91 -8.96 2.00 4.95
N ASN A 92 -10.29 2.18 5.06
CA ASN A 92 -11.18 2.53 3.95
C ASN A 92 -10.99 1.63 2.72
N MET A 93 -10.86 0.32 2.97
CA MET A 93 -10.59 -0.70 1.96
C MET A 93 -11.63 -1.81 2.08
N SER A 94 -12.03 -2.46 0.98
CA SER A 94 -12.93 -3.60 1.05
C SER A 94 -12.26 -4.78 1.77
N GLU A 95 -13.05 -5.65 2.42
CA GLU A 95 -12.49 -6.85 3.08
C GLU A 95 -11.73 -7.74 2.07
N GLN A 96 -12.20 -7.80 0.81
CA GLN A 96 -11.57 -8.58 -0.25
C GLN A 96 -10.24 -7.99 -0.70
N ASP A 97 -10.20 -6.68 -0.95
CA ASP A 97 -8.95 -5.99 -1.32
C ASP A 97 -7.93 -6.05 -0.19
N LEU A 98 -8.38 -5.96 1.08
CA LEU A 98 -7.51 -6.10 2.23
C LEU A 98 -6.91 -7.51 2.31
N LEU A 99 -7.73 -8.55 2.12
CA LEU A 99 -7.24 -9.95 2.09
C LEU A 99 -6.23 -10.17 0.95
N GLU A 100 -6.50 -9.67 -0.25
CA GLU A 100 -5.55 -9.74 -1.37
C GLU A 100 -4.26 -8.95 -1.07
N ALA A 101 -4.39 -7.80 -0.42
CA ALA A 101 -3.26 -6.97 -0.04
C ALA A 101 -2.37 -7.63 1.02
N ILE A 102 -2.89 -8.47 1.91
CA ILE A 102 -2.10 -9.13 2.98
C ILE A 102 -1.70 -10.57 2.66
N ARG A 103 -2.20 -11.14 1.56
CA ARG A 103 -1.86 -12.50 1.12
C ARG A 103 -0.38 -12.59 0.72
N TYR A 104 0.34 -13.55 1.30
CA TYR A 104 1.72 -13.88 0.95
C TYR A 104 1.79 -15.24 0.26
#